data_AF-A0A9E4TKR3-F1
#
_entry.id   AF-A0A9E4TKR3-F1
#
_cell.length_a   1.000
_cell.length_b   1.000
_cell.length_c   1.000
_cell.angle_alpha   90.00
_cell.angle_beta   90.00
_cell.angle_gamma   90.00
#
_symmetry.space_group_name_H-M   'P 1'
#
loop_
_entity.id
_entity.type
_entity.pdbx_description
1 polymer ?
#
loop_
_entity_poly.entity_id
_entity_poly.type
_entity_poly.pdbx_seq_one_letter_code
_entity_poly.pdbx_strand_id
1 'polypeptide(L)'
;IPTMTIIVNNAYMSIYDNSRFPVAIEKYNIKTLSGEFSEMAQAMGAYTEKITAPADIIPAIKRGIAETEAGKAVVLEFITKDEGEYSKF
;
A
#
# COMPACT_ATOMS: atom_id res chain seq x y z
N ILE A 1 -19.53 9.77 0.21
CA ILE A 1 -18.55 10.25 -0.79
C ILE A 1 -17.81 9.01 -1.27
N PRO A 2 -17.91 8.62 -2.56
CA PRO A 2 -17.07 7.56 -3.09
C PRO A 2 -15.64 8.08 -3.24
N THR A 3 -14.69 7.39 -2.62
CA THR A 3 -13.27 7.77 -2.62
C THR A 3 -12.44 6.59 -3.07
N MET A 4 -11.47 6.85 -3.95
CA MET A 4 -10.43 5.89 -4.31
C MET A 4 -9.15 6.21 -3.54
N THR A 5 -8.70 5.26 -2.72
CA THR A 5 -7.45 5.35 -1.97
C THR A 5 -6.40 4.45 -2.62
N ILE A 6 -5.22 5.00 -2.88
CA ILE A 6 -4.07 4.26 -3.39
C ILE A 6 -3.04 4.12 -2.27
N ILE A 7 -2.69 2.88 -1.94
CA ILE A 7 -1.66 2.53 -0.96
C ILE A 7 -0.43 2.08 -1.74
N VAL A 8 0.72 2.72 -1.52
CA VAL A 8 2.01 2.25 -2.00
C VAL A 8 2.66 1.50 -0.85
N ASN A 9 2.63 0.16 -0.93
CA ASN A 9 3.19 -0.71 0.08
C ASN A 9 4.52 -1.27 -0.43
N ASN A 10 5.62 -0.69 0.06
CA ASN A 10 6.99 -1.09 -0.24
C ASN A 10 7.58 -2.04 0.81
N ALA A 11 6.73 -2.67 1.64
CA ALA A 11 7.06 -3.53 2.79
C ALA A 11 7.91 -2.87 3.90
N TYR A 12 8.36 -1.61 3.72
CA TYR A 12 9.30 -0.92 4.59
C TYR A 12 8.91 0.54 4.82
N MET A 13 8.88 0.99 6.07
CA MET A 13 8.88 2.42 6.37
C MET A 13 10.29 3.01 6.06
N SER A 14 10.55 3.32 4.78
CA SER A 14 11.89 3.70 4.26
C SER A 14 12.51 4.95 4.90
N ILE A 15 11.77 5.71 5.72
CA ILE A 15 12.28 6.88 6.46
C ILE A 15 13.04 6.55 7.75
N TYR A 16 13.05 5.29 8.21
CA TYR A 16 13.84 4.89 9.37
C TYR A 16 15.16 4.25 8.92
N ASP A 17 16.26 4.99 9.04
CA ASP A 17 17.62 4.44 8.89
C ASP A 17 17.82 3.25 9.85
N ASN A 18 18.35 2.13 9.33
CA ASN A 18 18.76 0.96 10.11
C ASN A 18 19.72 1.33 11.26
N SER A 19 20.51 2.39 11.09
CA SER A 19 21.50 2.84 12.09
C SER A 19 20.88 3.41 13.37
N ARG A 20 19.62 3.85 13.34
CA ARG A 20 19.01 4.60 14.45
C ARG A 20 18.29 3.72 15.48
N PHE A 21 17.86 2.51 15.13
CA PHE A 21 17.02 1.68 16.01
C PHE A 21 17.31 0.16 15.95
N PRO A 22 18.57 -0.29 16.13
CA PRO A 22 18.93 -1.71 15.99
C PRO A 22 18.16 -2.63 16.96
N VAL A 23 18.00 -2.22 18.22
CA VAL A 23 17.31 -3.01 19.25
C VAL A 23 15.79 -3.13 19.00
N ALA A 24 15.17 -2.09 18.42
CA ALA A 24 13.73 -2.09 18.16
C ALA A 24 13.36 -2.88 16.89
N ILE A 25 14.23 -2.88 15.89
CA ILE A 25 14.11 -3.73 14.69
C ILE A 25 14.21 -5.20 15.11
N GLU A 26 15.23 -5.56 15.90
CA GLU A 26 15.45 -6.93 16.37
C GLU A 26 14.31 -7.45 17.25
N LYS A 27 13.80 -6.62 18.17
CA LYS A 27 12.78 -7.06 19.15
C LYS A 27 11.34 -6.99 18.66
N TYR A 28 11.01 -6.06 17.76
CA TYR A 28 9.61 -5.76 17.42
C TYR A 28 9.32 -5.72 15.93
N ASN A 29 10.32 -5.96 15.08
CA ASN A 29 10.18 -5.98 13.62
C ASN A 29 9.45 -4.75 13.05
N ILE A 30 9.67 -3.58 13.64
CA ILE A 30 8.97 -2.31 13.35
C ILE A 30 9.11 -1.82 11.90
N LYS A 31 9.95 -2.48 11.10
CA LYS A 31 10.21 -2.15 9.70
C LYS A 31 9.32 -2.90 8.73
N THR A 32 8.78 -4.04 9.11
CA THR A 32 7.99 -4.86 8.20
C THR A 32 6.54 -4.41 8.30
N LEU A 33 6.06 -3.68 7.29
CA LEU A 33 4.64 -3.32 7.21
C LEU A 33 3.86 -4.50 6.60
N SER A 34 3.53 -5.50 7.41
CA SER A 34 2.56 -6.52 7.05
C SER A 34 1.17 -6.05 7.49
N GLY A 35 0.50 -5.28 6.64
CA GLY A 35 -0.91 -4.94 6.81
C GLY A 35 -1.71 -5.51 5.66
N GLU A 36 -2.73 -6.32 5.94
CA GLU A 36 -3.73 -6.70 4.95
C GLU A 36 -4.74 -5.55 4.81
N PHE A 37 -4.28 -4.38 4.35
CA PHE A 37 -5.11 -3.18 4.19
C PHE A 37 -6.30 -3.44 3.25
N SER A 38 -6.06 -4.29 2.25
CA SER A 38 -7.06 -4.79 1.32
C SER A 38 -8.15 -5.64 2.00
N GLU A 39 -7.84 -6.42 3.04
CA GLU A 39 -8.83 -7.24 3.76
C GLU A 39 -9.69 -6.38 4.71
N MET A 40 -9.06 -5.42 5.41
CA MET A 40 -9.78 -4.47 6.26
C MET A 40 -10.78 -3.64 5.46
N ALA A 41 -10.36 -3.11 4.32
CA ALA A 41 -11.24 -2.31 3.46
C ALA A 41 -12.36 -3.18 2.84
N GLN A 42 -12.08 -4.45 2.48
CA GLN A 42 -13.11 -5.38 2.01
C GLN A 42 -14.15 -5.68 3.10
N ALA A 43 -13.72 -5.89 4.35
CA ALA A 43 -14.62 -6.11 5.48
C ALA A 43 -15.56 -4.92 5.75
N MET A 44 -15.15 -3.72 5.36
CA MET A 44 -15.94 -2.49 5.44
C MET A 44 -16.83 -2.24 4.20
N GLY A 45 -16.84 -3.17 3.25
CA GLY A 45 -17.65 -3.08 2.02
C GLY A 45 -17.01 -2.25 0.90
N ALA A 46 -15.73 -1.89 1.02
CA ALA A 46 -15.00 -1.27 -0.06
C ALA A 46 -14.59 -2.31 -1.12
N TYR A 47 -14.49 -1.87 -2.37
CA TYR A 47 -13.81 -2.63 -3.41
C TYR A 47 -12.30 -2.56 -3.18
N THR A 48 -11.63 -3.70 -3.18
CA THR A 48 -10.19 -3.76 -2.89
C THR A 48 -9.45 -4.60 -3.91
N GLU A 49 -8.24 -4.15 -4.27
CA GLU A 49 -7.34 -4.90 -5.13
C GLU A 49 -5.90 -4.80 -4.60
N LYS A 50 -5.17 -5.91 -4.67
CA LYS A 50 -3.73 -5.98 -4.42
C LYS A 50 -2.99 -6.17 -5.74
N ILE A 51 -2.18 -5.19 -6.11
CA ILE A 51 -1.45 -5.11 -7.38
C ILE A 51 0.02 -5.43 -7.11
N THR A 52 0.51 -6.52 -7.69
CA THR A 52 1.90 -6.97 -7.52
C THR A 52 2.75 -6.87 -8.79
N ALA A 53 2.11 -6.72 -9.96
CA ALA A 53 2.79 -6.60 -11.24
C ALA A 53 2.62 -5.20 -11.84
N PRO A 54 3.69 -4.58 -12.39
CA PRO A 54 3.60 -3.27 -13.03
C PRO A 54 2.60 -3.21 -14.21
N ALA A 55 2.43 -4.33 -14.92
CA ALA A 55 1.48 -4.44 -16.03
C ALA A 55 0.01 -4.26 -15.59
N ASP A 56 -0.29 -4.54 -14.32
CA ASP A 56 -1.64 -4.46 -13.77
C ASP A 56 -1.99 -3.06 -13.25
N ILE A 57 -1.04 -2.11 -13.24
CA ILE A 57 -1.27 -0.77 -12.71
C ILE A 57 -2.38 -0.04 -13.45
N ILE A 58 -2.26 0.08 -14.77
CA ILE A 58 -3.24 0.79 -15.59
C ILE A 58 -4.61 0.07 -15.55
N PRO A 59 -4.68 -1.27 -15.72
CA PRO A 59 -5.93 -2.01 -15.57
C PRO A 59 -6.60 -1.82 -14.20
N ALA A 60 -5.86 -1.87 -13.09
CA ALA A 60 -6.39 -1.74 -11.74
C ALA A 60 -6.93 -0.33 -11.49
N ILE A 61 -6.23 0.71 -11.93
CA ILE A 61 -6.73 2.09 -11.82
C ILE A 61 -8.03 2.26 -12.60
N LYS A 62 -8.14 1.69 -13.82
CA LYS A 62 -9.38 1.74 -14.61
C LYS A 62 -10.55 1.06 -13.90
N ARG A 63 -10.32 -0.11 -13.30
CA ARG A 63 -11.35 -0.81 -12.50
C ARG A 63 -11.74 0.01 -11.26
N GLY A 64 -10.76 0.53 -10.53
CA GLY A 64 -10.99 1.39 -9.36
C GLY A 64 -11.79 2.66 -9.68
N ILE A 65 -11.54 3.30 -10.82
CA ILE A 65 -12.35 4.45 -11.27
C ILE A 65 -13.79 4.02 -11.49
N ALA A 66 -14.04 2.93 -12.24
CA ALA A 66 -15.39 2.45 -12.51
C ALA A 66 -16.16 2.10 -11.23
N GLU A 67 -15.51 1.48 -10.25
CA GLU A 67 -16.11 1.14 -8.96
C GLU A 67 -16.39 2.38 -8.10
N THR A 68 -15.52 3.39 -8.18
CA THR A 68 -15.73 4.69 -7.52
C THR A 68 -16.92 5.43 -8.14
N GLU A 69 -17.02 5.46 -9.47
CA GLU A 69 -18.15 6.06 -10.20
C GLU A 69 -19.47 5.32 -9.91
N ALA A 70 -19.40 4.00 -9.65
CA ALA A 70 -20.53 3.20 -9.17
C ALA A 70 -20.91 3.47 -7.70
N GLY A 71 -20.23 4.41 -7.02
CA GLY A 71 -20.56 4.84 -5.68
C GLY A 71 -19.87 4.05 -4.56
N LYS A 72 -18.96 3.13 -4.89
CA LYS A 72 -18.23 2.34 -3.89
C LYS A 72 -16.99 3.08 -3.40
N ALA A 73 -16.61 2.83 -2.15
CA ALA A 73 -15.26 3.13 -1.69
C ALA A 73 -14.29 2.13 -2.31
N VAL A 74 -13.11 2.59 -2.73
CA VAL A 74 -12.11 1.79 -3.42
C VAL A 74 -10.77 1.89 -2.71
N VAL A 75 -10.07 0.76 -2.53
CA VAL A 75 -8.69 0.71 -2.05
C VAL A 75 -7.84 -0.12 -2.99
N LEU A 76 -6.85 0.50 -3.64
CA LEU A 76 -5.87 -0.18 -4.49
C LEU A 76 -4.52 -0.21 -3.75
N GLU A 77 -4.02 -1.40 -3.46
CA GLU A 77 -2.76 -1.62 -2.78
C GLU A 77 -1.69 -2.07 -3.77
N PHE A 78 -0.71 -1.21 -4.04
CA PHE A 78 0.42 -1.49 -4.92
C PHE A 78 1.59 -2.01 -4.12
N ILE A 79 1.92 -3.28 -4.32
CA ILE A 79 3.11 -3.90 -3.74
C ILE A 79 4.32 -3.51 -4.58
N THR A 80 5.23 -2.78 -3.95
CA THR A 80 6.45 -2.26 -4.57
C THR A 80 7.67 -2.82 -3.84
N LYS A 81 8.84 -2.77 -4.50
CA LYS A 81 10.11 -3.10 -3.85
C LYS A 81 10.51 -1.96 -2.90
N ASP A 82 11.31 -2.27 -1.88
CA ASP A 82 11.95 -1.23 -1.06
C ASP A 82 12.82 -0.33 -1.95
N GLU A 83 12.60 0.97 -1.87
CA GLU A 83 13.47 1.97 -2.47
C GLU A 83 14.46 2.40 -1.40
N GLY A 84 15.64 1.76 -1.39
CA GLY A 84 16.73 2.06 -0.46
C GLY A 84 17.33 3.47 -0.63
N GLU A 85 16.91 4.23 -1.65
CA GLU A 85 17.34 5.60 -1.89
C GLU A 85 16.13 6.53 -1.92
N TYR A 86 15.98 7.35 -0.88
CA TYR A 86 15.08 8.50 -0.89
C TYR A 86 15.79 9.73 -1.46
N SER A 87 15.08 10.51 -2.27
CA SER A 87 15.62 11.74 -2.86
C SER A 87 16.01 12.73 -1.77
N LYS A 88 17.29 13.11 -1.73
CA LYS A 88 17.83 14.17 -0.88
C LYS A 88 17.88 15.45 -1.71
N PHE A 89 16.85 16.28 -1.61
CA PHE A 89 16.94 17.70 -1.96
C PHE A 89 17.24 18.50 -0.69
#